data_AF-A0A5N5QBX6-F1
#
_entry.id   AF-A0A5N5QBX6-F1
#
_cell.length_a   1.000
_cell.length_b   1.000
_cell.length_c   1.000
_cell.angle_alpha   90.00
_cell.angle_beta   90.00
_cell.angle_gamma   90.00
#
_symmetry.space_group_name_H-M   'P 1'
#
loop_
_entity.id
_entity.type
_entity.pdbx_description
1 polymer ?
#
loop_
_entity_poly.entity_id
_entity_poly.type
_entity_poly.pdbx_seq_one_letter_code
_entity_poly.pdbx_strand_id
1 'polypeptide(L)'
;MEEDDEQSKAVPPWVYLEYRQMITIAGVSSSVLFTHLSVSSRTTLNSALASIRSGPRFEVHSMGVLEAMKHHNVPLNKVCLLDPKAENILAPEDGDEFSWHLGSIQMTTDTALGVTKRVIVDKVPLNDITYVDHPTIRFNAKESVEMPFRYIADSKGEPILPEGMKELLKVCAGLLAPAKRLKHSTGGSKQGI
;
A
#
# COMPACT_ATOMS: atom_id res chain seq x y z
N MET A 1 28.86 -2.10 -0.16
CA MET A 1 28.12 -2.67 -1.30
C MET A 1 27.62 -4.00 -0.79
N GLU A 2 26.38 -4.03 -0.31
CA GLU A 2 25.75 -5.30 0.05
C GLU A 2 25.39 -5.95 -1.29
N GLU A 3 25.94 -7.13 -1.52
CA GLU A 3 25.69 -7.94 -2.70
C GLU A 3 24.21 -8.31 -2.69
N ASP A 4 23.51 -7.99 -3.78
CA ASP A 4 22.11 -8.32 -3.98
C ASP A 4 21.94 -9.84 -3.90
N ASP A 5 21.34 -10.33 -2.81
CA ASP A 5 20.84 -11.71 -2.75
C ASP A 5 19.79 -11.88 -3.86
N GLU A 6 20.16 -12.60 -4.93
CA GLU A 6 19.30 -13.02 -6.05
C GLU A 6 18.24 -14.06 -5.62
N GLN A 7 17.43 -13.71 -4.61
CA GLN A 7 16.19 -14.40 -4.34
C GLN A 7 15.07 -13.39 -4.56
N SER A 8 14.58 -13.32 -5.80
CA SER A 8 13.42 -12.50 -6.16
C SER A 8 12.19 -13.01 -5.40
N LYS A 9 12.03 -12.59 -4.14
CA LYS A 9 10.82 -12.83 -3.37
C LYS A 9 9.73 -12.03 -4.05
N ALA A 10 8.81 -12.73 -4.72
CA ALA A 10 7.64 -12.11 -5.31
C ALA A 10 6.95 -11.26 -4.25
N VAL A 11 6.65 -10.01 -4.58
CA VAL A 11 5.95 -9.09 -3.67
C VAL A 11 4.63 -9.77 -3.25
N PRO A 12 4.32 -9.86 -1.95
CA PRO A 12 3.12 -10.53 -1.48
C PRO A 12 1.84 -9.91 -2.06
N PRO A 13 0.76 -10.71 -2.27
CA PRO A 13 -0.49 -10.22 -2.83
C PRO A 13 -1.09 -9.00 -2.10
N TRP A 14 -1.02 -8.97 -0.77
CA TRP A 14 -1.56 -7.88 0.05
C TRP A 14 -0.84 -6.53 -0.20
N VAL A 15 0.47 -6.56 -0.47
CA VAL A 15 1.25 -5.34 -0.77
C VAL A 15 0.74 -4.68 -2.05
N TYR A 16 0.34 -5.46 -3.06
CA TYR A 16 -0.25 -4.88 -4.27
C TYR A 16 -1.59 -4.20 -3.97
N LEU A 17 -2.41 -4.76 -3.07
CA LEU A 17 -3.67 -4.14 -2.70
C LEU A 17 -3.42 -2.80 -2.00
N GLU A 18 -2.45 -2.74 -1.07
CA GLU A 18 -2.05 -1.50 -0.42
C GLU A 18 -1.51 -0.47 -1.42
N TYR A 19 -0.62 -0.87 -2.34
CA TYR A 19 -0.07 0.04 -3.35
C TYR A 19 -1.15 0.60 -4.28
N ARG A 20 -2.12 -0.23 -4.68
CA ARG A 20 -3.29 0.24 -5.44
C ARG A 20 -4.11 1.24 -4.64
N GLN A 21 -4.34 0.94 -3.37
CA GLN A 21 -5.07 1.82 -2.47
C GLN A 21 -4.36 3.17 -2.29
N MET A 22 -3.03 3.17 -2.16
CA MET A 22 -2.23 4.40 -2.08
C MET A 22 -2.43 5.30 -3.30
N ILE A 23 -2.44 4.72 -4.50
CA ILE A 23 -2.67 5.43 -5.77
C ILE A 23 -4.08 6.05 -5.78
N THR A 24 -5.09 5.28 -5.37
CA THR A 24 -6.48 5.78 -5.24
C THR A 24 -6.59 6.91 -4.21
N ILE A 25 -5.95 6.77 -3.05
CA ILE A 25 -5.92 7.79 -2.00
C ILE A 25 -5.27 9.07 -2.50
N ALA A 26 -4.12 8.98 -3.18
CA ALA A 26 -3.44 10.13 -3.75
C ALA A 26 -4.36 10.89 -4.73
N GLY A 27 -5.11 10.16 -5.55
CA GLY A 27 -6.04 10.73 -6.52
C GLY A 27 -5.32 11.49 -7.65
N VAL A 28 -6.09 12.18 -8.50
CA VAL A 28 -5.54 12.82 -9.72
C VAL A 28 -4.70 14.06 -9.45
N SER A 29 -4.87 14.70 -8.29
CA SER A 29 -4.12 15.90 -7.89
C SER A 29 -2.67 15.60 -7.52
N SER A 30 -2.36 14.36 -7.15
CA SER A 30 -1.06 13.96 -6.61
C SER A 30 -0.49 12.77 -7.38
N SER A 31 0.75 12.39 -7.06
CA SER A 31 1.42 11.24 -7.65
C SER A 31 2.08 10.37 -6.60
N VAL A 32 2.09 9.05 -6.83
CA VAL A 32 2.79 8.08 -5.98
C VAL A 32 4.01 7.54 -6.72
N LEU A 33 5.19 7.65 -6.11
CA LEU A 33 6.44 7.15 -6.68
C LEU A 33 6.91 5.94 -5.85
N PHE A 34 6.97 4.77 -6.47
CA PHE A 34 7.60 3.58 -5.89
C PHE A 34 9.07 3.53 -6.33
N THR A 35 10.01 3.60 -5.39
CA THR A 35 11.47 3.70 -5.66
C THR A 35 12.24 2.53 -5.04
N HIS A 36 13.54 2.41 -5.34
CA HIS A 36 14.43 1.34 -4.85
C HIS A 36 13.97 -0.08 -5.20
N LEU A 37 13.30 -0.26 -6.33
CA LEU A 37 12.85 -1.58 -6.76
C LEU A 37 13.91 -2.28 -7.61
N SER A 38 14.15 -3.56 -7.37
CA SER A 38 14.87 -4.40 -8.33
C SER A 38 14.19 -4.34 -9.72
N VAL A 39 14.95 -4.62 -10.78
CA VAL A 39 14.40 -4.64 -12.16
C VAL A 39 13.21 -5.60 -12.29
N SER A 40 13.29 -6.76 -11.63
CA SER A 40 12.21 -7.75 -11.58
C SER A 40 10.98 -7.20 -10.87
N SER A 41 11.15 -6.67 -9.65
CA SER A 41 10.05 -6.09 -8.85
C SER A 41 9.38 -4.93 -9.58
N ARG A 42 10.15 -4.05 -10.23
CA ARG A 42 9.62 -2.96 -11.06
C ARG A 42 8.74 -3.48 -12.19
N THR A 43 9.18 -4.53 -12.88
CA THR A 43 8.44 -5.11 -14.02
C THR A 43 7.14 -5.76 -13.56
N THR A 44 7.18 -6.53 -12.47
CA THR A 44 5.99 -7.16 -11.89
C THR A 44 5.00 -6.12 -11.38
N LEU A 45 5.48 -5.11 -10.64
CA LEU A 45 4.61 -4.07 -10.09
C LEU A 45 3.97 -3.20 -11.18
N ASN A 46 4.74 -2.82 -12.21
CA ASN A 46 4.19 -2.10 -13.36
C ASN A 46 3.09 -2.88 -14.07
N SER A 47 3.27 -4.20 -14.23
CA SER A 47 2.26 -5.07 -14.83
C SER A 47 1.01 -5.18 -13.94
N ALA A 48 1.19 -5.33 -12.63
CA ALA A 48 0.10 -5.45 -11.67
C ALA A 48 -0.76 -4.17 -11.56
N LEU A 49 -0.15 -3.00 -11.75
CA LEU A 49 -0.81 -1.70 -11.69
C LEU A 49 -1.28 -1.17 -13.07
N ALA A 50 -1.08 -1.94 -14.14
CA ALA A 50 -1.38 -1.50 -15.51
C ALA A 50 -2.87 -1.11 -15.69
N SER A 51 -3.78 -1.78 -14.97
CA SER A 51 -5.22 -1.51 -15.02
C SER A 51 -5.64 -0.16 -14.43
N ILE A 52 -4.76 0.52 -13.67
CA ILE A 52 -5.06 1.79 -12.99
C ILE A 52 -4.50 2.99 -13.77
N ARG A 53 -3.76 2.75 -14.87
CA ARG A 53 -3.07 3.79 -15.64
C ARG A 53 -3.98 4.84 -16.30
N SER A 54 -5.28 4.60 -16.41
CA SER A 54 -6.26 5.59 -16.86
C SER A 54 -6.71 6.57 -15.77
N GLY A 55 -6.24 6.40 -14.53
CA GLY A 55 -6.65 7.15 -13.35
C GLY A 55 -5.52 7.98 -12.72
N PRO A 56 -5.31 7.89 -11.39
CA PRO A 56 -4.28 8.66 -10.67
C PRO A 56 -2.85 8.41 -11.18
N ARG A 57 -1.99 9.42 -11.05
CA ARG A 57 -0.60 9.34 -11.54
C ARG A 57 0.27 8.51 -10.59
N PHE A 58 1.03 7.58 -11.12
CA PHE A 58 2.04 6.85 -10.36
C PHE A 58 3.24 6.49 -11.23
N GLU A 59 4.39 6.30 -10.59
CA GLU A 59 5.63 5.90 -11.25
C GLU A 59 6.32 4.79 -10.47
N VAL A 60 7.01 3.91 -11.19
CA VAL A 60 7.66 2.73 -10.62
C VAL A 60 9.10 2.69 -11.10
N HIS A 61 10.03 2.84 -10.15
CA HIS A 61 11.42 3.17 -10.41
C HIS A 61 12.37 2.20 -9.70
N SER A 62 13.49 1.91 -10.37
CA SER A 62 14.61 1.20 -9.76
C SER A 62 15.61 2.15 -9.09
N MET A 63 15.64 3.42 -9.50
CA MET A 63 16.47 4.44 -8.87
C MET A 63 16.07 4.67 -7.41
N GLY A 64 17.03 5.14 -6.62
CA GLY A 64 16.80 5.50 -5.22
C GLY A 64 15.96 6.76 -5.07
N VAL A 65 15.42 6.97 -3.88
CA VAL A 65 14.50 8.09 -3.56
C VAL A 65 15.17 9.44 -3.77
N LEU A 66 16.45 9.59 -3.40
CA LEU A 66 17.19 10.84 -3.57
C LEU A 66 17.43 11.17 -5.05
N GLU A 67 17.59 10.15 -5.89
CA GLU A 67 17.74 10.32 -7.33
C GLU A 67 16.40 10.68 -7.97
N ALA A 68 15.32 9.99 -7.57
CA ALA A 68 13.97 10.33 -7.99
C ALA A 68 13.62 11.78 -7.62
N MET A 69 13.91 12.20 -6.38
CA MET A 69 13.69 13.59 -5.95
C MET A 69 14.42 14.59 -6.85
N LYS A 70 15.68 14.34 -7.20
CA LYS A 70 16.43 15.20 -8.13
C LYS A 70 15.79 15.22 -9.52
N HIS A 71 15.37 14.07 -10.03
CA HIS A 71 14.72 13.96 -11.35
C HIS A 71 13.39 14.74 -11.41
N HIS A 72 12.64 14.77 -10.31
CA HIS A 72 11.40 15.53 -10.16
C HIS A 72 11.60 16.96 -9.64
N ASN A 73 12.86 17.41 -9.49
CA ASN A 73 13.21 18.74 -8.99
C ASN A 73 12.57 19.06 -7.61
N VAL A 74 12.52 18.05 -6.73
CA VAL A 74 12.03 18.16 -5.35
C VAL A 74 13.22 18.42 -4.42
N PRO A 75 13.35 19.61 -3.83
CA PRO A 75 14.45 19.90 -2.93
C PRO A 75 14.24 19.16 -1.60
N LEU A 76 15.33 18.71 -0.96
CA LEU A 76 15.26 17.93 0.28
C LEU A 76 14.52 18.67 1.39
N ASN A 77 14.60 20.00 1.40
CA ASN A 77 13.89 20.84 2.36
C ASN A 77 12.38 20.99 2.17
N LYS A 78 11.82 20.28 1.19
CA LYS A 78 10.39 20.17 0.97
C LYS A 78 9.94 18.71 1.08
N VAL A 79 10.75 17.86 1.71
CA VAL A 79 10.44 16.44 1.92
C VAL A 79 10.25 16.14 3.39
N CYS A 80 9.06 15.67 3.71
CA CYS A 80 8.73 15.11 5.01
C CYS A 80 9.00 13.59 5.01
N LEU A 81 9.68 13.11 6.05
CA LEU A 81 9.79 11.70 6.36
C LEU A 81 8.74 11.34 7.42
N LEU A 82 7.91 10.34 7.16
CA LEU A 82 7.04 9.78 8.19
C LEU A 82 7.87 8.80 9.04
N ASP A 83 8.26 9.22 10.23
CA ASP A 83 9.09 8.43 11.15
C ASP A 83 8.32 8.19 12.46
N PRO A 84 7.96 6.94 12.81
CA PRO A 84 7.33 6.60 14.09
C PRO A 84 8.12 7.05 15.33
N LYS A 85 9.42 7.35 15.19
CA LYS A 85 10.30 7.82 16.27
C LYS A 85 10.47 9.35 16.30
N ALA A 86 9.86 10.10 15.39
CA ALA A 86 9.92 11.55 15.42
C ALA A 86 9.28 12.10 16.72
N GLU A 87 9.78 13.23 17.20
CA GLU A 87 9.27 13.87 18.42
C GLU A 87 7.98 14.67 18.16
N ASN A 88 7.80 15.15 16.93
CA ASN A 88 6.72 16.05 16.56
C ASN A 88 5.60 15.33 15.80
N ILE A 89 4.36 15.56 16.22
CA ILE A 89 3.14 15.00 15.62
C ILE A 89 2.72 15.83 14.42
N LEU A 90 2.40 15.17 13.30
CA LEU A 90 1.95 15.85 12.08
C LEU A 90 0.69 16.70 12.33
N ALA A 91 0.75 17.97 11.93
CA ALA A 91 -0.31 18.97 12.02
C ALA A 91 -0.64 19.61 10.64
N PRO A 92 -1.83 20.22 10.48
CA PRO A 92 -2.26 20.79 9.19
C PRO A 92 -1.36 21.88 8.61
N GLU A 93 -0.63 22.60 9.46
CA GLU A 93 0.36 23.63 9.11
C GLU A 93 1.65 23.05 8.53
N ASP A 94 1.92 21.75 8.72
CA ASP A 94 3.17 21.09 8.37
C ASP A 94 3.23 20.73 6.88
N GLY A 95 3.43 21.74 6.03
CA GLY A 95 3.72 21.53 4.60
C GLY A 95 5.22 21.55 4.27
N ASP A 96 6.02 22.19 5.13
CA ASP A 96 7.37 22.65 4.82
C ASP A 96 8.45 22.18 5.82
N GLU A 97 8.06 21.43 6.85
CA GLU A 97 8.95 21.00 7.94
C GLU A 97 9.35 19.52 7.84
N PHE A 98 10.43 19.18 8.53
CA PHE A 98 11.12 17.90 8.39
C PHE A 98 10.79 16.91 9.49
N SER A 99 10.32 15.74 9.07
CA SER A 99 10.16 14.52 9.88
C SER A 99 9.07 14.57 10.96
N TRP A 100 8.00 13.79 10.76
CA TRP A 100 6.81 13.80 11.62
C TRP A 100 6.31 12.38 11.90
N HIS A 101 5.69 12.16 13.05
CA HIS A 101 5.01 10.89 13.37
C HIS A 101 3.48 11.03 13.32
N LEU A 102 2.78 9.90 13.09
CA LEU A 102 1.32 9.83 12.99
C LEU A 102 0.65 9.33 14.28
N GLY A 103 1.31 9.54 15.41
CA GLY A 103 0.90 9.01 16.72
C GLY A 103 1.70 7.77 17.15
N SER A 104 1.25 7.11 18.21
CA SER A 104 1.96 6.00 18.89
C SER A 104 1.58 4.60 18.41
N ILE A 105 0.45 4.45 17.70
CA ILE A 105 -0.02 3.16 17.18
C ILE A 105 0.36 3.04 15.71
N GLN A 106 0.91 1.88 15.34
CA GLN A 106 1.33 1.59 13.98
C GLN A 106 0.12 1.56 13.02
N MET A 107 0.31 2.13 11.83
CA MET A 107 -0.64 2.10 10.72
C MET A 107 -0.06 1.27 9.57
N THR A 108 -0.92 0.72 8.72
CA THR A 108 -0.48 0.22 7.41
C THR A 108 -0.05 1.39 6.51
N THR A 109 0.75 1.10 5.48
CA THR A 109 1.34 2.15 4.62
C THR A 109 0.28 2.99 3.91
N ASP A 110 -0.79 2.35 3.42
CA ASP A 110 -1.92 3.02 2.78
C ASP A 110 -2.74 3.85 3.77
N THR A 111 -2.93 3.36 4.99
CA THR A 111 -3.58 4.12 6.06
C THR A 111 -2.77 5.35 6.42
N ALA A 112 -1.45 5.21 6.61
CA ALA A 112 -0.56 6.33 6.92
C ALA A 112 -0.65 7.42 5.84
N LEU A 113 -0.63 7.05 4.55
CA LEU A 113 -0.83 7.98 3.45
C LEU A 113 -2.22 8.66 3.52
N GLY A 114 -3.27 7.90 3.83
CA GLY A 114 -4.63 8.40 3.98
C GLY A 114 -4.80 9.38 5.15
N VAL A 115 -4.06 9.18 6.23
CA VAL A 115 -4.00 10.10 7.38
C VAL A 115 -3.25 11.36 6.99
N THR A 116 -2.04 11.23 6.43
CA THR A 116 -1.25 12.39 5.98
C THR A 116 -2.03 13.25 5.00
N LYS A 117 -2.77 12.65 4.06
CA LYS A 117 -3.64 13.41 3.15
C LYS A 117 -4.71 14.20 3.90
N ARG A 118 -5.42 13.59 4.86
CA ARG A 118 -6.45 14.28 5.65
C ARG A 118 -5.88 15.44 6.45
N VAL A 119 -4.70 15.26 7.04
CA VAL A 119 -4.06 16.30 7.84
C VAL A 119 -3.55 17.44 6.96
N ILE A 120 -2.78 17.13 5.91
CA ILE A 120 -2.08 18.17 5.14
C ILE A 120 -2.95 18.78 4.05
N VAL A 121 -3.75 17.98 3.35
CA VAL A 121 -4.57 18.44 2.22
C VAL A 121 -5.95 18.86 2.68
N ASP A 122 -6.62 18.00 3.45
CA ASP A 122 -8.00 18.28 3.89
C ASP A 122 -8.04 19.18 5.14
N LYS A 123 -6.86 19.51 5.71
CA LYS A 123 -6.67 20.37 6.88
C LYS A 123 -7.43 19.91 8.12
N VAL A 124 -7.57 18.59 8.28
CA VAL A 124 -8.20 17.97 9.45
C VAL A 124 -7.14 17.68 10.51
N PRO A 125 -7.23 18.22 11.73
CA PRO A 125 -6.29 17.88 12.80
C PRO A 125 -6.20 16.37 13.03
N LEU A 126 -4.99 15.86 13.33
CA LEU A 126 -4.76 14.41 13.46
C LEU A 126 -5.72 13.74 14.46
N ASN A 127 -6.04 14.44 15.55
CA ASN A 127 -6.92 13.97 16.62
C ASN A 127 -8.41 13.99 16.26
N ASP A 128 -8.80 14.70 15.20
CA ASP A 128 -10.20 14.79 14.73
C ASP A 128 -10.53 13.69 13.73
N ILE A 129 -9.53 12.96 13.22
CA ILE A 129 -9.74 11.80 12.37
C ILE A 129 -10.31 10.66 13.22
N THR A 130 -11.40 10.05 12.74
CA THR A 130 -11.98 8.88 13.38
C THR A 130 -11.16 7.64 13.05
N TYR A 131 -10.76 6.89 14.07
CA TYR A 131 -9.94 5.68 13.94
C TYR A 131 -10.64 4.44 14.47
N VAL A 132 -10.22 3.28 13.97
CA VAL A 132 -10.45 1.99 14.61
C VAL A 132 -9.09 1.35 14.88
N ASP A 133 -8.85 1.06 16.16
CA ASP A 133 -7.62 0.42 16.62
C ASP A 133 -7.83 -1.08 16.74
N HIS A 134 -6.88 -1.84 16.19
CA HIS A 134 -6.87 -3.30 16.26
C HIS A 134 -8.19 -3.97 15.82
N PRO A 135 -8.76 -3.60 14.63
CA PRO A 135 -10.08 -4.08 14.26
C PRO A 135 -10.10 -5.59 14.07
N THR A 136 -11.16 -6.23 14.55
CA THR A 136 -11.45 -7.64 14.28
C THR A 136 -12.36 -7.75 13.06
N ILE A 137 -11.82 -8.22 11.94
CA ILE A 137 -12.59 -8.50 10.72
C ILE A 137 -13.26 -9.86 10.87
N ARG A 138 -14.57 -9.86 11.07
CA ARG A 138 -15.38 -11.08 11.23
C ARG A 138 -15.95 -11.54 9.89
N PHE A 139 -15.76 -12.82 9.58
CA PHE A 139 -16.27 -13.44 8.35
C PHE A 139 -17.54 -14.25 8.60
N ASN A 140 -17.63 -14.91 9.76
CA ASN A 140 -18.84 -15.56 10.26
C ASN A 140 -18.75 -15.75 11.80
N ALA A 141 -19.65 -16.57 12.36
CA ALA A 141 -19.72 -16.81 13.80
C ALA A 141 -18.44 -17.43 14.41
N LYS A 142 -17.63 -18.14 13.62
CA LYS A 142 -16.45 -18.88 14.10
C LYS A 142 -15.13 -18.31 13.58
N GLU A 143 -15.17 -17.47 12.56
CA GLU A 143 -14.00 -17.07 11.80
C GLU A 143 -13.85 -15.54 11.79
N SER A 144 -12.70 -15.09 12.27
CA SER A 144 -12.32 -13.68 12.29
C SER A 144 -10.80 -13.53 12.30
N VAL A 145 -10.31 -12.38 11.86
CA VAL A 145 -8.90 -12.00 11.93
C VAL A 145 -8.79 -10.66 12.64
N GLU A 146 -7.92 -10.57 13.62
CA GLU A 146 -7.54 -9.30 14.25
C GLU A 146 -6.41 -8.66 13.44
N MET A 147 -6.59 -7.38 13.10
CA MET A 147 -5.59 -6.62 12.35
C MET A 147 -4.80 -5.76 13.35
N PRO A 148 -3.51 -6.00 13.61
CA PRO A 148 -2.77 -5.36 14.71
C PRO A 148 -2.31 -3.92 14.39
N PHE A 149 -3.15 -3.13 13.71
CA PHE A 149 -2.85 -1.76 13.28
C PHE A 149 -4.03 -0.83 13.54
N ARG A 150 -3.74 0.48 13.52
CA ARG A 150 -4.76 1.54 13.46
C ARG A 150 -5.18 1.77 12.03
N TYR A 151 -6.49 1.93 11.81
CA TYR A 151 -7.11 2.25 10.52
C TYR A 151 -7.99 3.49 10.63
N ILE A 152 -8.15 4.23 9.53
CA ILE A 152 -9.18 5.27 9.45
C ILE A 152 -10.55 4.59 9.40
N ALA A 153 -11.49 5.10 10.19
CA ALA A 153 -12.87 4.66 10.18
C ALA A 153 -13.67 5.34 9.06
N ASP A 154 -14.57 4.60 8.42
CA ASP A 154 -15.58 5.17 7.54
C ASP A 154 -16.76 5.76 8.35
N SER A 155 -17.76 6.32 7.65
CA SER A 155 -18.97 6.88 8.27
C SER A 155 -19.79 5.88 9.10
N LYS A 156 -19.54 4.57 8.96
CA LYS A 156 -20.22 3.50 9.70
C LYS A 156 -19.38 3.01 10.89
N GLY A 157 -18.19 3.57 11.08
CA GLY A 157 -17.25 3.11 12.11
C GLY A 157 -16.49 1.83 11.72
N GLU A 158 -16.50 1.43 10.44
CA GLU A 158 -15.71 0.29 9.96
C GLU A 158 -14.31 0.75 9.49
N PRO A 159 -13.27 -0.09 9.63
CA PRO A 159 -11.95 0.24 9.10
C PRO A 159 -11.98 0.29 7.56
N ILE A 160 -11.41 1.36 6.99
CA ILE A 160 -11.17 1.45 5.56
C ILE A 160 -10.01 0.51 5.20
N LEU A 161 -10.30 -0.51 4.39
CA LEU A 161 -9.33 -1.48 3.89
C LEU A 161 -9.16 -1.34 2.37
N PRO A 162 -8.00 -1.71 1.81
CA PRO A 162 -7.84 -1.84 0.37
C PRO A 162 -8.91 -2.74 -0.26
N GLU A 163 -9.35 -2.39 -1.45
CA GLU A 163 -10.24 -3.24 -2.25
C GLU A 163 -9.61 -4.64 -2.45
N GLY A 164 -10.38 -5.70 -2.19
CA GLY A 164 -9.89 -7.09 -2.26
C GLY A 164 -9.21 -7.60 -0.98
N MET A 165 -8.93 -6.74 0.01
CA MET A 165 -8.23 -7.15 1.23
C MET A 165 -9.09 -8.09 2.09
N LYS A 166 -10.40 -7.82 2.23
CA LYS A 166 -11.31 -8.70 2.99
C LYS A 166 -11.37 -10.10 2.36
N GLU A 167 -11.37 -10.20 1.03
CA GLU A 167 -11.35 -11.46 0.28
C GLU A 167 -10.03 -12.20 0.45
N LEU A 168 -8.91 -11.48 0.39
CA LEU A 168 -7.59 -12.08 0.60
C LEU A 168 -7.45 -12.63 2.03
N LEU A 169 -7.93 -11.89 3.04
CA LEU A 169 -7.94 -12.35 4.43
C LEU A 169 -8.79 -13.61 4.62
N LYS A 170 -9.92 -13.75 3.90
CA LYS A 170 -10.69 -15.00 3.88
C LYS A 170 -9.87 -16.17 3.35
N VAL A 171 -9.10 -15.98 2.28
CA VAL A 171 -8.22 -17.02 1.73
C VAL A 171 -7.12 -17.38 2.74
N CYS A 172 -6.47 -16.38 3.35
CA CYS A 172 -5.41 -16.59 4.34
C CYS A 172 -5.91 -17.27 5.62
N ALA A 173 -7.13 -16.97 6.05
CA ALA A 173 -7.78 -17.63 7.19
C ALA A 173 -8.31 -19.05 6.84
N GLY A 174 -8.15 -19.51 5.60
CA GLY A 174 -8.54 -20.86 5.17
C GLY A 174 -10.02 -21.01 4.76
N LEU A 175 -10.71 -19.89 4.53
CA LEU A 175 -12.18 -19.82 4.38
C LEU A 175 -12.65 -19.93 2.93
N LEU A 176 -11.72 -19.83 1.98
CA LEU A 176 -11.95 -20.02 0.55
C LEU A 176 -10.97 -21.07 0.04
N ALA A 177 -11.49 -22.17 -0.51
CA ALA A 177 -10.64 -23.12 -1.22
C ALA A 177 -9.96 -22.41 -2.39
N PRO A 178 -8.64 -22.61 -2.62
CA PRO A 178 -7.98 -22.02 -3.78
C PRO A 178 -8.70 -22.49 -5.04
N ALA A 179 -9.04 -21.54 -5.92
CA ALA A 179 -9.66 -21.83 -7.20
C ALA A 179 -8.85 -22.93 -7.90
N LYS A 180 -9.49 -24.07 -8.19
CA LYS A 180 -8.84 -25.21 -8.84
C LYS A 180 -8.17 -24.70 -10.12
N ARG A 181 -6.83 -24.74 -10.14
CA ARG A 181 -6.03 -24.46 -11.33
C ARG A 181 -6.50 -25.44 -12.41
N LEU A 182 -7.23 -24.94 -13.42
CA LEU A 182 -7.60 -25.72 -14.59
C LEU A 182 -6.29 -26.22 -15.22
N LYS A 183 -6.01 -27.52 -15.06
CA LYS A 183 -4.93 -28.18 -15.79
C LYS A 183 -5.36 -28.16 -17.25
N HIS A 184 -4.73 -27.33 -18.08
CA HIS A 184 -4.76 -27.53 -19.52
C HIS A 184 -4.11 -28.88 -19.81
N SER A 185 -4.95 -29.88 -20.03
CA SER A 185 -4.56 -31.16 -20.60
C SER A 185 -4.14 -30.89 -22.04
N THR A 186 -2.84 -30.74 -22.29
CA THR A 186 -2.28 -30.88 -23.63
C THR A 186 -2.35 -32.35 -24.00
N GLY A 187 -3.45 -32.74 -24.64
CA GLY A 187 -3.59 -34.05 -25.27
C GLY A 187 -2.54 -34.19 -26.37
N GLY A 188 -1.58 -35.09 -26.16
CA GLY A 188 -0.64 -35.51 -27.19
C GLY A 188 -1.36 -36.37 -28.23
N SER A 189 -1.49 -35.84 -29.45
CA SER A 189 -1.85 -36.62 -30.62
C SER A 189 -0.61 -37.39 -31.10
N LYS A 190 -0.60 -38.70 -30.85
CA LYS A 190 0.27 -39.63 -31.55
C LYS A 190 -0.15 -39.65 -33.04
N GLN A 191 0.75 -39.27 -33.95
CA GLN A 191 0.64 -39.69 -35.35
C GLN A 191 1.12 -41.14 -35.45
N GLY A 192 0.28 -41.97 -36.03
CA GLY A 192 0.61 -43.33 -36.43
C GLY A 192 0.43 -43.47 -37.94
N ILE A 193 1.30 -44.32 -38.50
CA ILE A 193 1.41 -44.83 -39.87
C ILE A 193 2.11 -43.87 -40.84
#